data_AF-A0A1I5IBS3-F1
#
_entry.id   AF-A0A1I5IBS3-F1
#
_cell.length_a   1.000
_cell.length_b   1.000
_cell.length_c   1.000
_cell.angle_alpha   90.00
_cell.angle_beta   90.00
_cell.angle_gamma   90.00
#
_symmetry.space_group_name_H-M   'P 1'
#
loop_
_entity.id
_entity.type
_entity.pdbx_description
1 polymer ?
#
loop_
_entity_poly.entity_id
_entity_poly.type
_entity_poly.pdbx_seq_one_letter_code
_entity_poly.pdbx_strand_id
1 'polypeptide(L)'
;MHAEIYTDGVDEVTIGGSIVRVDLFSLSPTERDANNAPKKVFRQRLIFSAESFANSVEVMQNALQGLVDAGAVQRSRPRTPMAAPQASTRVEPAPPVSDNSRSPNVSTNFR
;
A
#
# COMPACT_ATOMS: atom_id res chain seq x y z
N MET A 1 14.67 -29.17 -18.17
CA MET A 1 13.51 -28.34 -17.79
C MET A 1 13.82 -27.68 -16.47
N HIS A 2 13.65 -26.36 -16.38
CA HIS A 2 13.72 -25.65 -15.10
C HIS A 2 12.36 -25.70 -14.43
N ALA A 3 12.33 -25.68 -13.10
CA ALA A 3 11.07 -25.59 -12.38
C ALA A 3 10.49 -24.18 -12.60
N GLU A 4 9.31 -24.12 -13.20
CA GLU A 4 8.52 -22.90 -13.33
C GLU A 4 7.49 -22.86 -12.20
N ILE A 5 7.26 -21.67 -11.64
CA ILE A 5 6.27 -21.45 -10.59
C ILE A 5 5.20 -20.49 -11.08
N TYR A 6 3.94 -20.85 -10.87
CA TYR A 6 2.84 -19.91 -11.02
C TYR A 6 2.80 -19.00 -9.78
N THR A 7 2.64 -17.69 -10.00
CA THR A 7 2.50 -16.69 -8.95
C THR A 7 1.44 -15.67 -9.35
N ASP A 8 0.63 -15.23 -8.38
CA ASP A 8 -0.33 -14.14 -8.57
C ASP A 8 0.34 -12.77 -8.35
N GLY A 9 1.50 -12.73 -7.70
CA GLY A 9 2.27 -11.51 -7.54
C GLY A 9 3.32 -11.55 -6.44
N VAL A 10 3.71 -10.36 -6.01
CA VAL A 10 4.63 -10.10 -4.89
C VAL A 10 3.81 -9.72 -3.66
N ASP A 11 4.08 -10.38 -2.53
CA ASP A 11 3.42 -10.10 -1.25
C ASP A 11 4.21 -9.04 -0.47
N GLU A 12 5.52 -9.25 -0.31
CA GLU A 12 6.41 -8.37 0.42
C GLU A 12 7.74 -8.20 -0.31
N VAL A 13 8.31 -6.99 -0.21
CA VAL A 13 9.71 -6.72 -0.55
C VAL A 13 10.42 -6.20 0.70
N THR A 14 11.37 -6.98 1.21
CA THR A 14 12.17 -6.62 2.39
C THR A 14 13.60 -6.29 1.98
N ILE A 15 14.10 -5.14 2.41
CA ILE A 15 15.48 -4.70 2.14
C ILE A 15 16.27 -4.76 3.44
N GLY A 16 17.41 -5.46 3.42
CA GLY A 16 18.30 -5.56 4.57
C GLY A 16 19.76 -5.53 4.14
N GLY A 17 20.48 -4.49 4.55
CA GLY A 17 21.84 -4.26 4.09
C GLY A 17 21.89 -4.14 2.56
N SER A 18 22.70 -4.97 1.92
CA SER A 18 22.84 -5.05 0.45
C SER A 18 21.96 -6.14 -0.20
N ILE A 19 21.03 -6.73 0.54
CA ILE A 19 20.17 -7.83 0.07
C ILE A 19 18.72 -7.37 -0.02
N VAL A 20 18.06 -7.74 -1.12
CA VAL A 20 16.62 -7.55 -1.33
C VAL A 20 15.94 -8.91 -1.38
N ARG A 21 14.91 -9.11 -0.56
CA ARG A 21 14.07 -10.31 -0.54
C ARG A 21 12.71 -9.98 -1.12
N VAL A 22 12.22 -10.81 -2.03
CA VAL A 22 10.91 -10.65 -2.67
C VAL A 22 10.11 -11.93 -2.45
N ASP A 23 9.01 -11.81 -1.74
CA ASP A 23 8.12 -12.94 -1.46
C ASP A 23 7.02 -13.03 -2.50
N LEU A 24 6.96 -14.17 -3.17
CA LEU A 24 5.93 -14.49 -4.14
C LEU A 24 4.77 -15.20 -3.45
N PHE A 25 3.54 -14.89 -3.85
CA PHE A 25 2.35 -15.56 -3.34
C PHE A 25 1.43 -16.01 -4.47
N SER A 26 0.57 -16.97 -4.16
CA SER A 26 -0.63 -17.22 -4.95
C SER A 26 -1.87 -17.22 -4.08
N LEU A 27 -3.02 -17.03 -4.70
CA LEU A 27 -4.32 -17.18 -4.11
C LEU A 27 -4.70 -18.67 -4.07
N SER A 28 -5.15 -19.14 -2.90
CA SER A 28 -5.64 -20.50 -2.75
C SER A 28 -6.96 -20.68 -3.48
N PRO A 29 -7.12 -21.73 -4.31
CA PRO A 29 -8.41 -22.03 -4.95
C PRO A 29 -9.43 -22.60 -3.96
N THR A 30 -8.97 -23.16 -2.83
CA THR A 30 -9.79 -23.92 -1.89
C THR A 30 -9.93 -23.24 -0.52
N GLU A 31 -8.90 -22.51 -0.07
CA GLU A 31 -8.91 -21.85 1.24
C GLU A 31 -9.38 -20.40 1.15
N ARG A 32 -10.17 -19.99 2.15
CA ARG A 32 -10.70 -18.63 2.28
C ARG A 32 -10.21 -17.98 3.58
N ASP A 33 -10.11 -16.66 3.59
CA ASP A 33 -9.83 -15.87 4.78
C ASP A 33 -11.12 -15.50 5.54
N ALA A 34 -10.99 -14.72 6.62
CA ALA A 34 -12.11 -14.26 7.44
C ALA A 34 -13.12 -13.37 6.67
N ASN A 35 -12.72 -12.78 5.55
CA ASN A 35 -13.56 -11.95 4.68
C ASN A 35 -14.14 -12.76 3.50
N ASN A 36 -14.01 -14.08 3.52
CA ASN A 36 -14.40 -14.99 2.44
C ASN A 36 -13.65 -14.74 1.11
N ALA A 37 -12.48 -14.10 1.14
CA ALA A 37 -11.61 -13.92 -0.03
C ALA A 37 -10.65 -15.12 -0.18
N PRO A 38 -10.16 -15.44 -1.40
CA PRO A 38 -9.10 -16.44 -1.57
C PRO A 38 -7.90 -16.13 -0.67
N LYS A 39 -7.47 -17.11 0.13
CA LYS A 39 -6.36 -16.91 1.06
C LYS A 39 -5.04 -16.83 0.29
N LYS A 40 -4.19 -15.85 0.62
CA LYS A 40 -2.82 -15.76 0.11
C LYS A 40 -1.94 -16.88 0.67
N VAL A 41 -1.16 -17.52 -0.19
CA VAL A 41 -0.25 -18.63 0.12
C VAL A 41 1.13 -18.29 -0.40
N PHE A 42 2.12 -18.27 0.49
CA PHE A 42 3.53 -18.10 0.13
C PHE A 42 3.99 -19.20 -0.83
N ARG A 43 4.71 -18.82 -1.88
CA ARG A 43 5.24 -19.74 -2.90
C ARG A 43 6.75 -19.86 -2.85
N GLN A 44 7.45 -18.73 -2.91
CA GLN A 44 8.90 -18.70 -3.07
C GLN A 44 9.41 -17.34 -2.62
N ARG A 45 10.60 -17.32 -1.99
CA ARG A 45 11.36 -16.08 -1.76
C ARG A 45 12.48 -15.99 -2.78
N LEU A 46 12.48 -14.92 -3.56
CA LEU A 46 13.62 -14.53 -4.36
C LEU A 46 14.57 -13.69 -3.50
N ILE A 47 15.87 -13.92 -3.65
CA ILE A 47 16.91 -13.18 -2.93
C ILE A 47 17.84 -12.57 -3.96
N PHE A 48 17.90 -11.25 -3.98
CA PHE A 48 18.75 -10.47 -4.87
C PHE A 48 19.83 -9.76 -4.07
N SER A 49 20.98 -9.51 -4.71
CA SER A 49 21.80 -8.35 -4.31
C SER A 49 21.08 -7.06 -4.70
N ALA A 50 21.42 -5.93 -4.07
CA ALA A 50 20.85 -4.63 -4.41
C ALA A 50 21.04 -4.29 -5.90
N GLU A 51 22.21 -4.58 -6.47
CA GLU A 51 22.51 -4.36 -7.89
C GLU A 51 21.67 -5.27 -8.80
N SER A 52 21.59 -6.56 -8.48
CA SER A 52 20.79 -7.51 -9.27
C SER A 52 19.30 -7.14 -9.26
N PHE A 53 18.81 -6.61 -8.14
CA PHE A 53 17.43 -6.12 -8.04
C PHE A 53 17.21 -4.91 -8.96
N ALA A 54 18.10 -3.91 -8.91
CA ALA A 54 18.00 -2.73 -9.76
C ALA A 54 17.98 -3.10 -11.26
N ASN A 55 18.90 -3.96 -11.70
CA ASN A 55 18.95 -4.45 -13.07
C ASN A 55 17.66 -5.21 -13.46
N SER A 56 17.12 -6.01 -12.55
CA SER A 56 15.88 -6.75 -12.79
C SER A 56 14.68 -5.81 -12.94
N VAL A 57 14.63 -4.74 -12.16
CA VAL A 57 13.54 -3.75 -12.22
C VAL A 57 13.50 -3.05 -13.58
N GLU A 58 14.65 -2.68 -14.15
CA GLU A 58 14.72 -2.07 -15.47
C GLU A 58 14.12 -2.99 -16.56
N VAL A 59 14.51 -4.27 -16.56
CA VAL A 59 13.98 -5.27 -17.49
C VAL A 59 12.47 -5.46 -17.30
N MET A 60 11.99 -5.55 -16.05
CA MET A 60 10.57 -5.70 -15.75
C MET A 60 9.74 -4.48 -16.17
N GLN A 61 10.28 -3.25 -16.02
CA GLN A 61 9.60 -2.03 -16.46
C GLN A 61 9.47 -1.96 -17.99
N ASN A 62 10.52 -2.34 -18.72
CA ASN A 62 10.50 -2.42 -20.17
C ASN A 62 9.48 -3.48 -20.65
N ALA A 63 9.46 -4.65 -20.02
CA ALA A 63 8.46 -5.68 -20.30
C ALA A 63 7.03 -5.19 -20.03
N LEU A 64 6.80 -4.51 -18.89
CA LEU A 64 5.52 -3.90 -18.58
C LEU A 64 5.09 -2.87 -19.63
N GLN A 65 6.00 -2.01 -20.09
CA GLN A 65 5.70 -1.04 -21.15
C GLN A 65 5.26 -1.76 -22.43
N GLY A 66 5.97 -2.81 -22.86
CA GLY A 66 5.58 -3.60 -24.03
C GLY A 66 4.20 -4.25 -23.90
N LEU A 67 3.83 -4.74 -22.70
CA LEU A 67 2.50 -5.27 -22.43
C LEU A 67 1.41 -4.20 -22.49
N VAL A 68 1.72 -2.97 -22.08
CA VAL A 68 0.81 -1.83 -22.15
C VAL A 68 0.60 -1.38 -23.60
N ASP A 69 1.69 -1.29 -24.38
CA ASP A 69 1.63 -0.87 -25.78
C ASP A 69 0.86 -1.88 -26.64
N ALA A 70 0.96 -3.18 -26.30
CA ALA A 70 0.17 -4.25 -26.92
C ALA A 70 -1.30 -4.27 -26.46
N GLY A 71 -1.70 -3.43 -25.50
CA GLY A 71 -3.06 -3.40 -24.94
C GLY A 71 -3.40 -4.56 -24.02
N ALA A 72 -2.43 -5.40 -23.65
CA ALA A 72 -2.63 -6.56 -22.77
C ALA A 72 -2.76 -6.16 -21.29
N VAL A 73 -2.15 -5.04 -20.88
CA VAL A 73 -2.20 -4.53 -19.52
C VAL A 73 -2.57 -3.05 -19.53
N GLN A 74 -3.47 -2.64 -18.64
CA GLN A 74 -3.75 -1.23 -18.38
C GLN A 74 -2.95 -0.77 -17.17
N ARG A 75 -2.19 0.33 -17.30
CA ARG A 75 -1.56 0.95 -16.13
C ARG A 75 -2.63 1.49 -15.20
N SER A 76 -2.67 0.97 -13.98
CA SER A 76 -3.47 1.57 -12.92
C SER A 76 -2.91 2.96 -12.63
N ARG A 77 -3.68 4.02 -12.94
CA ARG A 77 -3.35 5.37 -12.48
C ARG A 77 -3.41 5.37 -10.95
N PRO A 78 -2.52 6.09 -10.25
CA PRO A 78 -2.65 6.28 -8.81
C PRO A 78 -4.07 6.82 -8.53
N ARG A 79 -4.84 6.16 -7.65
CA ARG A 79 -6.08 6.75 -7.13
C ARG A 79 -5.68 8.04 -6.42
N THR A 80 -5.94 9.18 -7.03
CA THR A 80 -5.97 10.45 -6.31
C THR A 80 -6.97 10.27 -5.16
N PRO A 81 -6.59 10.51 -3.89
CA PRO A 81 -7.55 10.46 -2.81
C PRO A 81 -8.64 11.47 -3.13
N MET A 82 -9.87 11.01 -3.32
CA MET A 82 -11.03 11.88 -3.45
C MET A 82 -11.15 12.62 -2.12
N ALA A 83 -10.81 13.90 -2.11
CA ALA A 83 -10.99 14.76 -0.95
C ALA A 83 -12.47 14.66 -0.53
N ALA A 84 -12.69 14.30 0.74
CA ALA A 84 -14.02 14.25 1.32
C ALA A 84 -14.71 15.62 1.14
N PRO A 85 -16.03 15.68 0.91
CA PRO A 85 -16.74 16.95 0.80
C PRO A 85 -16.58 17.70 2.13
N GLN A 86 -15.90 18.85 2.09
CA GLN A 86 -15.91 19.76 3.23
C GLN A 86 -17.35 20.22 3.43
N ALA A 87 -17.98 19.76 4.51
CA ALA A 87 -19.25 20.28 4.96
C ALA A 87 -19.06 21.78 5.27
N SER A 88 -19.69 22.63 4.48
CA SER A 88 -19.76 24.06 4.71
C SER A 88 -20.45 24.32 6.05
N THR A 89 -19.67 24.57 7.12
CA THR A 89 -20.20 25.14 8.35
C THR A 89 -20.66 26.57 8.07
N ARG A 90 -21.96 26.73 7.84
CA ARG A 90 -22.66 28.02 7.82
C ARG A 90 -22.59 28.61 9.23
N VAL A 91 -21.86 29.71 9.36
CA VAL A 91 -21.77 30.50 10.60
C VAL A 91 -23.10 31.24 10.79
N GLU A 92 -23.80 30.95 11.89
CA GLU A 92 -24.96 31.69 12.36
C GLU A 92 -24.49 32.79 13.35
N PRO A 93 -24.98 34.04 13.24
CA PRO A 93 -24.56 35.11 14.15
C PRO A 93 -25.36 35.06 15.46
N ALA A 94 -24.65 35.10 16.59
CA ALA A 94 -25.22 35.12 17.94
C ALA A 94 -25.60 36.55 18.41
N PRO A 95 -26.60 36.71 19.31
CA PRO A 95 -26.74 37.91 20.14
C PRO A 95 -26.05 37.75 21.51
N PRO A 96 -25.80 38.85 22.26
CA PRO A 96 -24.76 38.92 23.29
C PRO A 96 -25.26 38.73 24.74
N VAL A 97 -24.27 38.74 25.65
CA VAL A 97 -24.23 38.90 27.13
C VAL A 97 -24.54 37.69 28.03
N SER A 98 -23.55 37.24 28.81
CA SER A 98 -23.25 37.76 30.16
C SER A 98 -22.10 37.01 30.85
N ASP A 99 -21.55 37.67 31.87
CA ASP A 99 -20.31 37.50 32.63
C ASP A 99 -19.94 36.15 33.29
N ASN A 100 -18.64 36.09 33.61
CA ASN A 100 -17.98 35.37 34.70
C ASN A 100 -17.71 33.86 34.57
N SER A 101 -16.43 33.52 34.35
CA SER A 101 -15.50 33.14 35.45
C SER A 101 -14.20 32.58 34.87
N ARG A 102 -13.07 33.22 35.19
CA ARG A 102 -11.73 32.67 34.96
C ARG A 102 -11.47 31.53 35.94
N SER A 103 -10.96 30.39 35.45
CA SER A 103 -10.12 29.50 36.25
C SER A 103 -8.93 29.01 35.42
N PRO A 104 -7.75 28.85 36.04
CA PRO A 104 -6.47 28.77 35.34
C PRO A 104 -6.13 27.35 34.92
N ASN A 105 -5.45 27.28 33.78
CA ASN A 105 -4.87 26.09 33.18
C ASN A 105 -3.71 25.57 34.06
N VAL A 106 -3.75 24.30 34.49
CA VAL A 106 -2.62 23.61 35.13
C VAL A 106 -2.41 22.23 34.51
N SER A 107 -1.22 22.05 33.95
CA SER A 107 -0.67 20.83 33.36
C SER A 107 -0.03 19.90 34.41
N THR A 108 -0.09 18.59 34.18
CA THR A 108 0.73 17.54 34.84
C THR A 108 0.51 16.22 34.08
N ASN A 109 1.45 15.33 33.75
CA ASN A 109 2.91 15.28 33.83
C ASN A 109 3.37 14.07 32.99
N PHE A 110 4.56 14.14 32.41
CA PHE A 110 5.31 12.97 31.93
C PHE A 110 5.88 12.18 33.10
N ARG A 111 5.97 10.86 32.97
CA ARG A 111 6.96 10.03 33.64
C ARG A 111 7.36 8.86 32.75
#